data_AF-A0A7X1EJR4-F1
#
_entry.id   AF-A0A7X1EJR4-F1
#
_cell.length_a   1.000
_cell.length_b   1.000
_cell.length_c   1.000
_cell.angle_alpha   90.00
_cell.angle_beta   90.00
_cell.angle_gamma   90.00
#
_symmetry.space_group_name_H-M   'P 1'
#
loop_
_entity.id
_entity.type
_entity.pdbx_description
1 polymer ?
#
loop_
_entity_poly.entity_id
_entity_poly.type
_entity_poly.pdbx_seq_one_letter_code
_entity_poly.pdbx_strand_id
1 'polypeptide(L)'
;MNTPKLMAMFPELVVRNNDGSYYHPAYTAFCAGREWISYPELENWLTAHGLEYAISQFDQEPDTAAAREYASTASFTTWEPEAPGGDGWFIAAIYESEDGPECLWVRSNVHGQLDAALNTIREAKTNSGCPDGVDLQEHLKQLVVEGAALKHVPQHNSVAMLLALDALKSTALPDVGLQLAFSTLIQNRKTPALNSAIRAIKAQGVEMAIQEVLSVDTIASTGVVKHLLHTFATQLRQEA
;
A
#
# COMPACT_ATOMS: atom_id res chain seq x y z
N MET A 1 -21.84 -15.42 11.54
CA MET A 1 -21.72 -14.78 10.21
C MET A 1 -20.97 -15.77 9.34
N ASN A 2 -21.58 -16.22 8.25
CA ASN A 2 -21.00 -17.20 7.34
C ASN A 2 -19.79 -16.53 6.67
N THR A 3 -18.57 -16.95 6.98
CA THR A 3 -17.41 -16.55 6.19
C THR A 3 -17.68 -17.01 4.75
N PRO A 4 -17.69 -16.12 3.74
CA PRO A 4 -17.76 -16.58 2.36
C PRO A 4 -16.56 -17.49 2.16
N LYS A 5 -16.84 -18.77 1.89
CA LYS A 5 -15.83 -19.74 1.52
C LYS A 5 -15.19 -19.17 0.25
N LEU A 6 -13.98 -18.63 0.34
CA LEU A 6 -13.24 -18.19 -0.83
C LEU A 6 -13.29 -19.35 -1.82
N MET A 7 -13.96 -19.17 -2.95
CA MET A 7 -13.84 -20.12 -4.05
C MET A 7 -12.45 -19.89 -4.62
N ALA A 8 -11.49 -20.64 -4.10
CA ALA A 8 -10.14 -20.61 -4.60
C ALA A 8 -10.18 -21.23 -6.01
N MET A 9 -9.91 -20.39 -7.01
CA MET A 9 -9.71 -20.81 -8.39
C MET A 9 -8.26 -21.32 -8.49
N PHE A 10 -8.10 -22.59 -8.87
CA PHE A 10 -6.80 -23.25 -8.99
C PHE A 10 -6.60 -23.73 -10.43
N PRO A 11 -5.35 -24.00 -10.86
CA PRO A 11 -5.12 -24.61 -12.15
C PRO A 11 -5.86 -25.95 -12.28
N GLU A 12 -6.70 -26.07 -13.30
CA GLU A 12 -7.45 -27.29 -13.64
C GLU A 12 -7.15 -27.74 -15.06
N LEU A 13 -7.43 -29.01 -15.34
CA LEU A 13 -7.32 -29.54 -16.70
C LEU A 13 -8.36 -28.88 -17.61
N VAL A 14 -7.89 -28.25 -18.67
CA VAL A 14 -8.74 -27.60 -19.67
C VAL A 14 -9.33 -28.66 -20.59
N VAL A 15 -10.64 -28.91 -20.46
CA VAL A 15 -11.40 -29.80 -21.34
C VAL A 15 -12.45 -28.97 -22.07
N ARG A 16 -12.21 -28.68 -23.35
CA ARG A 16 -13.14 -27.90 -24.18
C ARG A 16 -14.41 -28.68 -24.47
N ASN A 17 -15.52 -27.95 -24.60
CA ASN A 17 -16.78 -28.49 -25.11
C ASN A 17 -16.72 -28.64 -26.64
N ASN A 18 -17.79 -29.16 -27.23
CA ASN A 18 -17.88 -29.40 -28.68
C ASN A 18 -17.75 -28.13 -29.53
N ASP A 19 -18.06 -26.97 -28.94
CA ASP A 19 -17.99 -25.67 -29.60
C ASP A 19 -16.61 -24.99 -29.41
N GLY A 20 -15.65 -25.70 -28.82
CA GLY A 20 -14.28 -25.21 -28.59
C GLY A 20 -14.13 -24.31 -27.36
N SER A 21 -15.22 -24.00 -26.65
CA SER A 21 -15.20 -23.18 -25.45
C SER A 21 -14.81 -23.99 -24.21
N TYR A 22 -14.32 -23.29 -23.20
CA TYR A 22 -14.04 -23.83 -21.88
C TYR A 22 -14.35 -22.77 -20.82
N TYR A 23 -14.86 -23.20 -19.67
CA TYR A 23 -15.08 -22.32 -18.53
C TYR A 23 -14.69 -23.04 -17.25
N HIS A 24 -13.78 -22.43 -16.49
CA HIS A 24 -13.37 -22.94 -15.19
C HIS A 24 -14.58 -22.95 -14.23
N PRO A 25 -14.80 -23.99 -13.41
CA PRO A 25 -15.98 -24.10 -12.55
C PRO A 25 -16.22 -22.89 -11.64
N ALA A 26 -15.16 -22.33 -11.05
CA ALA A 26 -15.24 -21.09 -10.27
C ALA A 26 -15.65 -19.85 -11.10
N TYR A 27 -15.23 -19.77 -12.36
CA TYR A 27 -15.67 -18.71 -13.28
C TYR A 27 -17.15 -18.90 -13.63
N THR A 28 -17.58 -20.13 -13.95
CA THR A 28 -19.00 -20.46 -14.20
C THR A 28 -19.88 -20.13 -13.00
N ALA A 29 -19.43 -20.46 -11.78
CA ALA A 29 -20.15 -20.14 -10.54
C ALA A 29 -20.27 -18.63 -10.31
N PHE A 30 -19.23 -17.86 -10.64
CA PHE A 30 -19.27 -16.38 -10.59
C PHE A 30 -20.24 -15.78 -11.62
N CYS A 31 -20.24 -16.29 -12.85
CA CYS A 31 -21.18 -15.86 -13.88
C CYS A 31 -22.63 -16.16 -13.48
N ALA A 32 -22.87 -17.24 -12.71
CA ALA A 32 -24.18 -17.59 -12.15
C ALA A 32 -25.30 -17.68 -13.21
N GLY A 33 -24.97 -18.19 -14.40
CA GLY A 33 -25.89 -18.31 -15.53
C GLY A 33 -26.17 -17.01 -16.28
N ARG A 34 -25.46 -15.92 -15.96
CA ARG A 34 -25.52 -14.66 -16.73
C ARG A 34 -24.73 -14.81 -18.03
N GLU A 35 -25.32 -14.34 -19.11
CA GLU A 35 -24.72 -14.36 -20.45
C GLU A 35 -23.59 -13.33 -20.61
N TRP A 36 -23.61 -12.26 -19.80
CA TRP A 36 -22.62 -11.19 -19.87
C TRP A 36 -22.20 -10.72 -18.48
N ILE A 37 -20.90 -10.48 -18.33
CA ILE A 37 -20.27 -9.88 -17.15
C ILE A 37 -19.42 -8.71 -17.63
N SER A 38 -19.56 -7.56 -16.96
CA SER A 38 -18.73 -6.39 -17.28
C SER A 38 -17.27 -6.60 -16.85
N TYR A 39 -16.31 -6.04 -17.60
CA TYR A 39 -14.89 -6.07 -17.20
C TYR A 39 -14.64 -5.57 -15.77
N PRO A 40 -15.23 -4.44 -15.31
CA PRO A 40 -15.05 -4.00 -13.92
C PRO A 40 -15.57 -5.01 -12.89
N GLU A 41 -16.66 -5.72 -13.18
CA GLU A 41 -17.18 -6.75 -12.27
C GLU A 41 -16.24 -7.95 -12.20
N LEU A 42 -15.72 -8.40 -13.35
CA LEU A 42 -14.71 -9.46 -13.44
C LEU A 42 -13.43 -9.08 -12.68
N GLU A 43 -12.92 -7.86 -12.89
CA GLU A 43 -11.72 -7.34 -12.22
C GLU A 43 -11.88 -7.30 -10.70
N ASN A 44 -13.01 -6.80 -10.21
CA ASN A 44 -13.31 -6.75 -8.79
C ASN A 44 -13.38 -8.16 -8.20
N TRP A 45 -14.01 -9.10 -8.90
CA TRP A 45 -14.10 -10.48 -8.47
C TRP A 45 -12.72 -11.15 -8.41
N LEU A 46 -11.90 -11.01 -9.45
CA LEU A 46 -10.54 -11.56 -9.50
C LEU A 46 -9.66 -10.97 -8.39
N THR A 47 -9.71 -9.64 -8.22
CA THR A 47 -8.95 -8.93 -7.17
C THR A 47 -9.34 -9.41 -5.78
N ALA A 48 -10.63 -9.61 -5.51
CA ALA A 48 -11.12 -10.14 -4.25
C ALA A 48 -10.65 -11.58 -3.97
N HIS A 49 -10.30 -12.34 -5.01
CA HIS A 49 -9.74 -13.69 -4.91
C HIS A 49 -8.19 -13.71 -4.99
N GLY A 50 -7.54 -12.55 -5.02
CA GLY A 50 -6.09 -12.46 -5.12
C GLY A 50 -5.54 -12.92 -6.46
N LEU A 51 -6.31 -12.73 -7.53
CA LEU A 51 -5.95 -13.10 -8.89
C LEU A 51 -5.73 -11.85 -9.75
N GLU A 52 -4.85 -11.98 -10.73
CA GLU A 52 -4.74 -11.07 -11.87
C GLU A 52 -5.05 -11.82 -13.17
N TYR A 53 -5.36 -11.08 -14.23
CA TYR A 53 -5.76 -11.65 -15.51
C TYR A 53 -5.04 -11.04 -16.69
N ALA A 54 -5.10 -11.76 -17.80
CA ALA A 54 -4.72 -11.29 -19.12
C ALA A 54 -5.62 -11.97 -20.16
N ILE A 55 -5.81 -11.33 -21.32
CA ILE A 55 -6.63 -11.86 -22.40
C ILE A 55 -5.74 -12.05 -23.61
N SER A 56 -5.73 -13.28 -24.15
CA SER A 56 -5.14 -13.56 -25.46
C SER A 56 -6.26 -13.57 -26.49
N GLN A 57 -6.13 -12.74 -27.52
CA GLN A 57 -7.06 -12.71 -28.65
C GLN A 57 -6.56 -13.67 -29.74
N PHE A 58 -7.49 -14.33 -30.42
CA PHE A 58 -7.16 -15.18 -31.55
C PHE A 58 -6.74 -14.34 -32.76
N ASP A 59 -5.59 -14.67 -33.33
CA ASP A 59 -5.17 -14.08 -34.60
C ASP A 59 -5.96 -14.71 -35.76
N GLN A 60 -6.75 -13.89 -36.44
CA GLN A 60 -7.59 -14.31 -37.56
C GLN A 60 -6.84 -14.30 -38.90
N GLU A 61 -5.58 -13.84 -38.93
CA GLU A 61 -4.77 -13.89 -40.15
C GLU A 61 -4.52 -15.34 -40.57
N PRO A 62 -4.72 -15.71 -41.85
CA PRO A 62 -4.74 -17.11 -42.30
C PRO A 62 -3.33 -17.75 -42.44
N ASP A 63 -2.40 -17.38 -41.57
CA ASP A 63 -1.03 -17.88 -41.53
C ASP A 63 -0.91 -19.23 -40.77
N THR A 64 -1.83 -19.49 -39.83
CA THR A 64 -1.91 -20.73 -39.06
C THR A 64 -2.98 -21.70 -39.58
N ALA A 65 -2.89 -22.97 -39.18
CA ALA A 65 -3.92 -23.97 -39.48
C ALA A 65 -5.26 -23.63 -38.80
N ALA A 66 -5.21 -23.17 -37.54
CA ALA A 66 -6.39 -22.77 -36.78
C ALA A 66 -7.10 -21.58 -37.43
N ALA A 67 -6.37 -20.54 -37.86
CA ALA A 67 -6.98 -19.38 -38.52
C ALA A 67 -7.67 -19.73 -39.84
N ARG A 68 -7.10 -20.64 -40.63
CA ARG A 68 -7.74 -21.15 -41.87
C ARG A 68 -9.00 -21.98 -41.59
N GLU A 69 -8.99 -22.78 -40.53
CA GLU A 69 -10.17 -23.53 -40.10
C GLU A 69 -11.27 -22.58 -39.63
N TYR A 70 -10.92 -21.60 -38.80
CA TYR A 70 -11.83 -20.59 -38.31
C TYR A 70 -12.45 -19.79 -39.46
N ALA A 71 -11.64 -19.31 -40.42
CA ALA A 71 -12.14 -18.59 -41.60
C ALA A 71 -13.09 -19.41 -42.49
N SER A 72 -13.02 -20.74 -42.46
CA SER A 72 -13.84 -21.63 -43.30
C SER A 72 -15.05 -22.22 -42.59
N THR A 73 -14.98 -22.39 -41.26
CA THR A 73 -15.98 -23.13 -40.49
C THR A 73 -16.47 -22.40 -39.24
N ALA A 74 -15.87 -21.25 -38.90
CA ALA A 74 -16.01 -20.57 -37.61
C ALA A 74 -15.64 -21.44 -36.40
N SER A 75 -14.90 -22.53 -36.60
CA SER A 75 -14.39 -23.38 -35.53
C SER A 75 -13.05 -22.87 -35.00
N PHE A 76 -12.93 -22.75 -33.68
CA PHE A 76 -11.68 -22.46 -32.97
C PHE A 76 -11.25 -23.61 -32.06
N THR A 77 -11.78 -24.82 -32.25
CA THR A 77 -11.46 -25.99 -31.42
C THR A 77 -9.98 -26.37 -31.49
N THR A 78 -9.31 -26.05 -32.60
CA THR A 78 -7.89 -26.36 -32.84
C THR A 78 -6.93 -25.23 -32.44
N TRP A 79 -7.46 -24.08 -32.01
CA TRP A 79 -6.63 -22.98 -31.52
C TRP A 79 -6.08 -23.31 -30.13
N GLU A 80 -4.76 -23.29 -29.97
CA GLU A 80 -4.09 -23.35 -28.67
C GLU A 80 -3.61 -21.94 -28.28
N PRO A 81 -4.25 -21.26 -27.30
CA PRO A 81 -3.85 -19.93 -26.89
C PRO A 81 -2.46 -19.97 -26.23
N GLU A 82 -1.61 -19.01 -26.57
CA GLU A 82 -0.31 -18.85 -25.93
C GLU A 82 -0.48 -18.17 -24.57
N ALA A 83 0.23 -18.70 -23.56
CA ALA A 83 0.23 -18.13 -22.22
C ALA A 83 0.93 -16.75 -22.23
N PRO A 84 0.42 -15.75 -21.50
CA PRO A 84 1.09 -14.47 -21.36
C PRO A 84 2.47 -14.62 -20.70
N GLY A 85 3.31 -13.60 -20.82
CA GLY A 85 4.63 -13.57 -20.19
C GLY A 85 4.58 -13.76 -18.66
N GLY A 86 5.52 -14.56 -18.14
CA GLY A 86 5.66 -14.88 -16.72
C GLY A 86 5.04 -16.22 -16.33
N ASP A 87 5.28 -16.65 -15.09
CA ASP A 87 4.89 -17.97 -14.61
C ASP A 87 3.51 -17.98 -13.93
N GLY A 88 2.92 -19.17 -13.80
CA GLY A 88 1.72 -19.41 -12.99
C GLY A 88 0.39 -19.09 -13.66
N TRP A 89 0.39 -18.76 -14.96
CA TRP A 89 -0.83 -18.58 -15.75
C TRP A 89 -1.57 -19.91 -15.95
N PHE A 90 -2.89 -19.86 -15.80
CA PHE A 90 -3.80 -20.93 -16.18
C PHE A 90 -5.07 -20.35 -16.78
N ILE A 91 -5.79 -21.16 -17.55
CA ILE A 91 -6.97 -20.72 -18.30
C ILE A 91 -8.19 -20.70 -17.38
N ALA A 92 -8.84 -19.54 -17.27
CA ALA A 92 -10.15 -19.39 -16.63
C ALA A 92 -11.29 -19.59 -17.61
N ALA A 93 -11.16 -19.12 -18.85
CA ALA A 93 -12.16 -19.33 -19.89
C ALA A 93 -11.56 -19.24 -21.30
N ILE A 94 -12.16 -19.96 -22.23
CA ILE A 94 -11.99 -19.78 -23.68
C ILE A 94 -13.40 -19.64 -24.24
N TYR A 95 -13.66 -18.58 -24.99
CA TYR A 95 -14.99 -18.27 -25.50
C TYR A 95 -14.89 -17.49 -26.80
N GLU A 96 -15.98 -17.47 -27.56
CA GLU A 96 -16.14 -16.59 -28.71
C GLU A 96 -16.67 -15.23 -28.25
N SER A 97 -15.98 -14.14 -28.58
CA SER A 97 -16.45 -12.76 -28.40
C SER A 97 -16.96 -12.19 -29.73
N GLU A 98 -17.43 -10.94 -29.73
CA GLU A 98 -17.82 -10.24 -30.96
C GLU A 98 -16.63 -10.02 -31.91
N ASP A 99 -15.41 -9.97 -31.36
CA ASP A 99 -14.16 -9.75 -32.07
C ASP A 99 -13.42 -11.07 -32.39
N GLY A 100 -14.08 -12.21 -32.15
CA GLY A 100 -13.56 -13.55 -32.39
C GLY A 100 -13.17 -14.30 -31.10
N PRO A 101 -12.49 -15.45 -31.22
CA PRO A 101 -12.14 -16.27 -30.07
C PRO A 101 -11.17 -15.56 -29.11
N GLU A 102 -11.43 -15.66 -27.82
CA GLU A 102 -10.62 -15.10 -26.75
C GLU A 102 -10.30 -16.16 -25.68
N CYS A 103 -9.15 -15.99 -25.02
CA CYS A 103 -8.73 -16.80 -23.90
C CYS A 103 -8.43 -15.90 -22.69
N LEU A 104 -9.21 -16.09 -21.62
CA LEU A 104 -9.00 -15.46 -20.32
C LEU A 104 -8.00 -16.29 -19.50
N TRP A 105 -6.82 -15.73 -19.29
CA TRP A 105 -5.79 -16.25 -18.41
C TRP A 105 -5.88 -15.60 -17.05
N VAL A 106 -5.61 -16.38 -16.00
CA VAL A 106 -5.54 -15.91 -14.62
C VAL A 106 -4.30 -16.47 -13.93
N ARG A 107 -3.77 -15.74 -12.94
CA ARG A 107 -2.75 -16.24 -12.02
C ARG A 107 -2.85 -15.58 -10.65
N SER A 108 -2.15 -16.14 -9.68
CA SER A 108 -2.07 -15.57 -8.32
C SER A 108 -1.33 -14.23 -8.31
N ASN A 109 -1.96 -13.21 -7.74
CA ASN A 109 -1.40 -11.90 -7.45
C ASN A 109 -1.04 -11.73 -5.96
N VAL A 110 -0.88 -12.83 -5.22
CA VAL A 110 -0.53 -12.78 -3.79
C VAL A 110 0.79 -12.04 -3.55
N HIS A 111 1.76 -12.18 -4.46
CA HIS A 111 3.04 -11.48 -4.35
C HIS A 111 2.89 -9.95 -4.51
N GLY A 112 2.17 -9.50 -5.55
CA GLY A 112 1.91 -8.08 -5.75
C GLY A 112 1.09 -7.46 -4.61
N GLN A 113 0.12 -8.20 -4.06
CA GLN A 113 -0.62 -7.77 -2.88
C GLN A 113 0.26 -7.64 -1.64
N LEU A 114 1.18 -8.59 -1.42
CA LEU A 114 2.11 -8.53 -0.30
C LEU A 114 3.07 -7.36 -0.43
N ASP A 115 3.59 -7.09 -1.62
CA ASP A 115 4.47 -5.96 -1.88
C ASP A 115 3.75 -4.62 -1.69
N ALA A 116 2.51 -4.50 -2.16
CA ALA A 116 1.67 -3.32 -1.93
C ALA A 116 1.45 -3.10 -0.43
N ALA A 117 1.05 -4.15 0.31
CA ALA A 117 0.86 -4.07 1.76
C ALA A 117 2.16 -3.70 2.49
N LEU A 118 3.29 -4.27 2.08
CA LEU A 118 4.60 -3.97 2.66
C LEU A 118 5.00 -2.52 2.39
N ASN A 119 4.75 -1.99 1.20
CA ASN A 119 5.01 -0.59 0.87
C ASN A 119 4.12 0.35 1.69
N THR A 120 2.82 0.07 1.83
CA THR A 120 1.93 0.85 2.70
C THR A 120 2.40 0.84 4.16
N ILE A 121 2.87 -0.30 4.67
CA ILE A 121 3.43 -0.39 6.04
C ILE A 121 4.71 0.44 6.15
N ARG A 122 5.59 0.40 5.14
CA ARG A 122 6.82 1.21 5.11
C ARG A 122 6.50 2.70 5.11
N GLU A 123 5.56 3.14 4.27
CA GLU A 123 5.09 4.52 4.24
C GLU A 123 4.50 4.96 5.59
N ALA A 124 3.67 4.11 6.22
CA ALA A 124 3.11 4.39 7.53
C ALA A 124 4.20 4.53 8.61
N LYS A 125 5.24 3.69 8.58
CA LYS A 125 6.41 3.81 9.48
C LYS A 125 7.15 5.13 9.26
N THR A 126 7.40 5.49 8.01
CA THR A 126 8.04 6.76 7.65
C THR A 126 7.22 7.95 8.15
N ASN A 127 5.94 8.01 7.80
CA ASN A 127 5.08 9.16 8.10
C ASN A 127 4.83 9.36 9.61
N SER A 128 4.81 8.27 10.38
CA SER A 128 4.66 8.34 11.84
C SER A 128 5.97 8.55 12.60
N GLY A 129 7.11 8.58 11.89
CA GLY A 129 8.43 8.64 12.52
C GLY A 129 8.71 7.43 13.42
N CYS A 130 8.16 6.26 13.07
CA CYS A 130 8.35 5.03 13.83
C CYS A 130 9.83 4.62 13.83
N PRO A 131 10.47 4.43 15.00
CA PRO A 131 11.87 4.02 15.05
C PRO A 131 12.11 2.61 14.50
N ASP A 132 13.34 2.35 14.04
CA ASP A 132 13.76 1.01 13.60
C ASP A 132 13.68 0.00 14.75
N GLY A 133 13.22 -1.22 14.44
CA GLY A 133 13.04 -2.30 15.42
C GLY A 133 11.81 -2.14 16.34
N VAL A 134 11.08 -1.02 16.25
CA VAL A 134 9.84 -0.82 17.02
C VAL A 134 8.64 -1.32 16.20
N ASP A 135 7.70 -1.94 16.90
CA ASP A 135 6.42 -2.34 16.33
C ASP A 135 5.56 -1.10 16.01
N LEU A 136 5.07 -1.01 14.77
CA LEU A 136 4.32 0.15 14.31
C LEU A 136 3.01 0.33 15.10
N GLN A 137 2.34 -0.77 15.44
CA GLN A 137 1.07 -0.70 16.16
C GLN A 137 1.29 -0.16 17.57
N GLU A 138 2.35 -0.58 18.26
CA GLU A 138 2.69 -0.08 19.59
C GLU A 138 3.10 1.40 19.56
N HIS A 139 3.91 1.81 18.58
CA HIS A 139 4.28 3.23 18.39
C HIS A 139 3.04 4.11 18.17
N LEU A 140 2.12 3.68 17.31
CA LEU A 140 0.88 4.40 17.05
C LEU A 140 -0.02 4.48 18.29
N LYS A 141 -0.17 3.40 19.06
CA LYS A 141 -0.91 3.43 20.34
C LYS A 141 -0.30 4.45 21.29
N GLN A 142 1.03 4.48 21.41
CA GLN A 142 1.70 5.42 22.29
C GLN A 142 1.49 6.88 21.85
N LEU A 143 1.59 7.17 20.54
CA LEU A 143 1.26 8.49 19.98
C LEU A 143 -0.18 8.92 20.28
N VAL A 144 -1.14 8.00 20.19
CA VAL A 144 -2.55 8.29 20.51
C VAL A 144 -2.71 8.61 21.99
N VAL A 145 -2.08 7.84 22.89
CA VAL A 145 -2.13 8.09 24.35
C VAL A 145 -1.51 9.46 24.68
N GLU A 146 -0.33 9.76 24.15
CA GLU A 146 0.33 11.05 24.38
C GLU A 146 -0.49 12.22 23.80
N GLY A 147 -1.06 12.06 22.60
CA GLY A 147 -1.94 13.05 21.99
C GLY A 147 -3.23 13.28 22.78
N ALA A 148 -3.83 12.23 23.34
CA ALA A 148 -4.98 12.35 24.23
C ALA A 148 -4.60 13.05 25.54
N ALA A 149 -3.44 12.73 26.11
CA ALA A 149 -2.92 13.39 27.31
C ALA A 149 -2.67 14.89 27.09
N LEU A 150 -2.30 15.33 25.88
CA LEU A 150 -2.16 16.75 25.55
C LEU A 150 -3.48 17.54 25.63
N LYS A 151 -4.63 16.88 25.48
CA LYS A 151 -5.94 17.54 25.60
C LYS A 151 -6.34 17.84 27.05
N HIS A 152 -5.62 17.28 28.03
CA HIS A 152 -5.94 17.40 29.44
C HIS A 152 -4.75 17.85 30.28
N VAL A 153 -4.99 18.62 31.34
CA VAL A 153 -3.97 18.88 32.38
C VAL A 153 -4.04 17.70 33.36
N PRO A 154 -2.99 16.88 33.49
CA PRO A 154 -3.03 15.73 34.39
C PRO A 154 -3.16 16.19 35.85
N GLN A 155 -4.08 15.57 36.59
CA GLN A 155 -4.44 15.96 37.96
C GLN A 155 -3.29 15.80 38.98
N HIS A 156 -2.24 15.04 38.67
CA HIS A 156 -1.24 14.59 39.65
C HIS A 156 0.20 15.07 39.42
N ASN A 157 0.48 15.97 38.46
CA ASN A 157 1.84 16.49 38.28
C ASN A 157 2.12 17.66 39.24
N SER A 158 2.32 17.32 40.52
CA SER A 158 2.54 18.29 41.61
C SER A 158 3.71 19.23 41.36
N VAL A 159 4.80 18.74 40.75
CA VAL A 159 5.99 19.55 40.43
C VAL A 159 5.70 20.55 39.32
N ALA A 160 5.07 20.14 38.22
CA ALA A 160 4.70 21.07 37.15
C ALA A 160 3.68 22.13 37.64
N MET A 161 2.76 21.74 38.52
CA MET A 161 1.80 22.67 39.12
C MET A 161 2.47 23.69 40.03
N LEU A 162 3.48 23.27 40.81
CA LEU A 162 4.27 24.18 41.65
C LEU A 162 5.07 25.17 40.81
N LEU A 163 5.75 24.69 39.77
CA LEU A 163 6.49 25.56 38.84
C LEU A 163 5.56 26.54 38.13
N ALA A 164 4.36 26.09 37.73
CA ALA A 164 3.37 26.96 37.10
C ALA A 164 2.82 28.01 38.08
N LEU A 165 2.63 27.66 39.36
CA LEU A 165 2.18 28.60 40.38
C LEU A 165 3.26 29.65 40.71
N ASP A 166 4.53 29.25 40.70
CA ASP A 166 5.66 30.17 40.83
C ASP A 166 5.73 31.13 39.63
N ALA A 167 5.63 30.59 38.42
CA ALA A 167 5.59 31.36 37.18
C ALA A 167 4.41 32.35 37.14
N LEU A 168 3.23 31.94 37.63
CA LEU A 168 2.06 32.82 37.77
C LEU A 168 2.32 34.02 38.68
N LYS A 169 3.07 33.81 39.76
CA LYS A 169 3.38 34.84 40.78
C LYS A 169 4.61 35.67 40.44
N SER A 170 5.38 35.28 39.42
CA SER A 170 6.63 35.94 39.03
C SER A 170 6.44 37.35 38.44
N THR A 171 5.20 37.74 38.12
CA THR A 171 4.87 39.01 37.49
C THR A 171 3.64 39.65 38.13
N ALA A 172 3.61 40.98 38.16
CA ALA A 172 2.46 41.76 38.65
C ALA A 172 1.31 41.83 37.63
N LEU A 173 1.55 41.45 36.37
CA LEU A 173 0.55 41.42 35.31
C LEU A 173 -0.15 40.04 35.28
N PRO A 174 -1.45 39.95 35.61
CA PRO A 174 -2.16 38.66 35.74
C PRO A 174 -2.14 37.84 34.44
N ASP A 175 -2.34 38.50 33.30
CA ASP A 175 -2.41 37.83 32.00
C ASP A 175 -1.05 37.23 31.59
N VAL A 176 0.04 37.95 31.87
CA VAL A 176 1.40 37.48 31.60
C VAL A 176 1.74 36.31 32.52
N GLY A 177 1.36 36.39 33.79
CA GLY A 177 1.55 35.31 34.76
C GLY A 177 0.79 34.05 34.35
N LEU A 178 -0.44 34.19 33.88
CA LEU A 178 -1.24 33.07 33.35
C LEU A 178 -0.58 32.45 32.12
N GLN A 179 -0.11 33.25 31.16
CA GLN A 179 0.61 32.74 29.98
C GLN A 179 1.88 31.97 30.36
N LEU A 180 2.66 32.49 31.29
CA LEU A 180 3.86 31.84 31.83
C LEU A 180 3.52 30.50 32.47
N ALA A 181 2.51 30.47 33.36
CA ALA A 181 2.05 29.26 34.03
C ALA A 181 1.62 28.17 33.04
N PHE A 182 0.81 28.52 32.04
CA PHE A 182 0.41 27.57 30.99
C PHE A 182 1.59 27.07 30.17
N SER A 183 2.52 27.96 29.80
CA SER A 183 3.74 27.59 29.08
C SER A 183 4.58 26.60 29.88
N THR A 184 4.76 26.84 31.18
CA THR A 184 5.46 25.94 32.09
C THR A 184 4.76 24.59 32.21
N LEU A 185 3.43 24.55 32.33
CA LEU A 185 2.67 23.30 32.36
C LEU A 185 2.87 22.49 31.07
N ILE A 186 2.81 23.14 29.91
CA ILE A 186 2.98 22.50 28.61
C ILE A 186 4.40 21.96 28.46
N GLN A 187 5.43 22.76 28.82
CA GLN A 187 6.83 22.35 28.76
C GLN A 187 7.16 21.15 29.66
N ASN A 188 6.48 21.01 30.79
CA ASN A 188 6.69 19.89 31.70
C ASN A 188 5.88 18.62 31.35
N ARG A 189 5.13 18.64 30.23
CA ARG A 189 4.48 17.41 29.73
C ARG A 189 5.53 16.52 29.07
N LYS A 190 5.62 15.29 29.56
CA LYS A 190 6.47 14.26 28.95
C LYS A 190 5.71 13.62 27.79
N THR A 191 6.14 13.91 26.56
CA THR A 191 5.61 13.29 25.34
C THR A 191 6.74 12.63 24.54
N PRO A 192 7.38 11.57 25.08
CA PRO A 192 8.57 10.98 24.48
C PRO A 192 8.34 10.40 23.08
N ALA A 193 7.20 9.76 22.81
CA ALA A 193 6.90 9.23 21.47
C ALA A 193 6.64 10.35 20.47
N LEU A 194 5.88 11.39 20.85
CA LEU A 194 5.63 12.55 19.98
C LEU A 194 6.92 13.34 19.72
N ASN A 195 7.75 13.54 20.75
CA ASN A 195 9.05 14.21 20.59
C ASN A 195 9.97 13.40 19.67
N SER A 196 9.97 12.07 19.80
CA SER A 196 10.69 11.17 18.89
C SER A 196 10.18 11.27 17.46
N ALA A 197 8.86 11.28 17.25
CA ALA A 197 8.26 11.41 15.93
C ALA A 197 8.60 12.77 15.28
N ILE A 198 8.52 13.87 16.04
CA ILE A 198 8.91 15.21 15.57
C ILE A 198 10.39 15.23 15.17
N ARG A 199 11.28 14.61 15.95
CA ARG A 199 12.71 14.47 15.62
C ARG A 199 12.91 13.68 14.32
N ALA A 200 12.20 12.57 14.16
CA ALA A 200 12.25 11.76 12.95
C ALA A 200 11.78 12.55 11.72
N ILE A 201 10.67 13.29 11.81
CA ILE A 201 10.15 14.15 10.73
C ILE A 201 11.17 15.24 10.36
N LYS A 202 11.81 15.88 11.36
CA LYS A 202 12.87 16.86 11.11
C LYS A 202 14.05 16.24 10.37
N ALA A 203 14.50 15.05 10.79
CA ALA A 203 15.58 14.32 10.13
C ALA A 203 15.21 13.94 8.68
N GLN A 204 13.97 13.49 8.43
CA GLN A 204 13.45 13.23 7.10
C GLN A 204 13.45 14.47 6.22
N GLY A 205 13.05 15.63 6.76
CA GLY A 205 13.13 16.91 6.05
C GLY A 205 14.55 17.26 5.58
N VAL A 206 15.55 17.00 6.42
CA VAL A 206 16.97 17.18 6.07
C VAL A 206 17.40 16.20 4.97
N GLU A 207 16.94 14.95 5.03
CA GLU A 207 17.24 13.93 4.01
C GLU A 207 16.60 14.22 2.66
N MET A 208 15.36 14.70 2.63
CA MET A 208 14.72 15.16 1.40
C MET A 208 15.48 16.33 0.78
N ALA A 209 15.93 17.29 1.61
CA ALA A 209 16.78 18.39 1.14
C ALA A 209 18.11 17.90 0.55
N ILE A 210 18.72 16.84 1.12
CA ILE A 210 19.92 16.21 0.55
C ILE A 210 19.62 15.66 -0.86
N GLN A 211 18.50 14.94 -1.04
CA GLN A 211 18.15 14.37 -2.35
C GLN A 211 17.96 15.45 -3.42
N GLU A 212 17.27 16.54 -3.09
CA GLU A 212 17.09 17.69 -3.99
C GLU A 212 18.42 18.39 -4.32
N VAL A 213 19.31 18.56 -3.34
CA VAL A 213 20.64 19.14 -3.59
C VAL A 213 21.49 18.24 -4.50
N LEU A 214 21.29 16.93 -4.46
CA LEU A 214 22.01 15.95 -5.28
C LEU A 214 21.46 15.80 -6.70
N SER A 215 20.23 16.24 -6.97
CA SER A 215 19.67 16.26 -8.34
C SER A 215 20.27 17.37 -9.20
N VAL A 216 20.96 18.33 -8.58
CA VAL A 216 21.65 19.44 -9.25
C VAL A 216 23.11 19.05 -9.54
N ASP A 217 23.40 18.82 -10.82
CA ASP A 217 24.66 18.25 -11.30
C ASP A 217 25.83 19.26 -11.27
N THR A 218 26.31 19.63 -10.08
CA THR A 218 27.49 20.51 -9.94
C THR A 218 28.52 20.05 -8.89
N ILE A 219 29.76 19.94 -9.40
CA ILE A 219 31.14 19.80 -8.85
C ILE A 219 31.30 19.78 -7.31
N ALA A 220 32.10 18.81 -6.81
CA ALA A 220 32.87 18.67 -5.55
C ALA A 220 32.36 19.26 -4.21
N SER A 221 31.77 20.46 -4.16
CA SER A 221 31.21 21.10 -2.96
C SER A 221 29.95 20.39 -2.43
N THR A 222 29.24 19.66 -3.29
CA THR A 222 28.08 18.79 -2.95
C THR A 222 28.45 17.68 -1.97
N GLY A 223 29.69 17.17 -1.98
CA GLY A 223 30.13 16.09 -1.10
C GLY A 223 30.25 16.48 0.38
N VAL A 224 30.81 17.66 0.67
CA VAL A 224 30.96 18.18 2.04
C VAL A 224 29.60 18.56 2.62
N VAL A 225 28.75 19.21 1.82
CA VAL A 225 27.38 19.57 2.19
C VAL A 225 26.56 18.31 2.51
N LYS A 226 26.68 17.25 1.70
CA LYS A 226 26.06 15.95 1.96
C LYS A 226 26.47 15.37 3.32
N HIS A 227 27.77 15.34 3.62
CA HIS A 227 28.26 14.77 4.87
C HIS A 227 27.75 15.55 6.10
N LEU A 228 27.75 16.89 6.02
CA LEU A 228 27.22 17.74 7.09
C LEU A 228 25.72 17.52 7.31
N LEU A 229 24.93 17.48 6.24
CA LEU A 229 23.49 17.27 6.34
C LEU A 229 23.14 15.86 6.85
N HIS A 230 23.86 14.81 6.44
CA HIS A 230 23.66 13.46 6.99
C HIS A 230 24.01 13.41 8.48
N THR A 231 25.09 14.08 8.88
CA THR A 231 25.49 14.18 10.29
C THR A 231 24.41 14.88 11.10
N PHE A 232 23.85 15.97 10.58
CA PHE A 232 22.77 16.70 11.24
C PHE A 232 21.48 15.87 11.33
N ALA A 233 21.07 15.17 10.27
CA ALA A 233 19.93 14.24 10.31
C ALA A 233 20.15 13.13 11.35
N THR A 234 21.38 12.63 11.49
CA THR A 234 21.75 11.63 12.48
C THR A 234 21.68 12.18 13.91
N GLN A 235 22.19 13.39 14.14
CA GLN A 235 22.09 14.09 15.43
C GLN A 235 20.64 14.30 15.85
N LEU A 236 19.79 14.76 14.94
CA LEU A 236 18.35 14.94 15.18
C LEU A 236 17.68 13.63 15.64
N ARG A 237 18.15 12.46 15.18
CA ARG A 237 17.65 11.15 15.62
C ARG A 237 18.23 10.69 16.97
N GLN A 238 19.42 11.14 17.33
CA GLN A 238 20.19 10.65 18.49
C GLN A 238 20.10 11.53 19.75
N GLU A 239 19.66 12.79 19.64
CA GLU A 239 19.45 13.66 20.80
C GLU A 239 18.25 13.18 21.65
N ALA A 240 18.55 12.37 22.65
CA ALA A 240 17.67 11.87 23.71
C ALA A 240 17.73 12.75 24.96
#